data_AF-A0A6L3KU84-F1
#
_entry.id   AF-A0A6L3KU84-F1
#
_cell.length_a   1.000
_cell.length_b   1.000
_cell.length_c   1.000
_cell.angle_alpha   90.00
_cell.angle_beta   90.00
_cell.angle_gamma   90.00
#
_symmetry.space_group_name_H-M   'P 1'
#
loop_
_entity.id
_entity.type
_entity.pdbx_description
1 polymer ?
#
loop_
_entity_poly.entity_id
_entity_poly.type
_entity_poly.pdbx_seq_one_letter_code
_entity_poly.pdbx_strand_id
1 'polypeptide(L)'
;MKKWQKITGIAGIALLAYAHIEVLRNYLQIMNFSGAWHKDIEQEWFVYYIDKNINLFWAYHILSFIDLIIILFFFICFWRKGGKR
;
A
#
# COMPACT_ATOMS: atom_id res chain seq x y z
N MET A 1 -11.59 22.13 13.79
CA MET A 1 -10.93 20.86 14.14
C MET A 1 -10.14 21.07 15.41
N LYS A 2 -10.27 20.17 16.39
CA LYS A 2 -9.49 20.22 17.64
C LYS A 2 -8.01 19.94 17.35
N LYS A 3 -7.09 20.49 18.16
CA LYS A 3 -5.63 20.34 17.99
C LYS A 3 -5.21 18.87 17.88
N TRP A 4 -5.77 18.01 18.72
CA TRP A 4 -5.57 16.55 18.69
C TRP A 4 -5.97 15.89 17.36
N GLN A 5 -7.07 16.31 16.73
CA GLN A 5 -7.52 15.76 15.44
C GLN A 5 -6.57 16.12 14.29
N LYS A 6 -5.92 17.29 14.35
CA LYS A 6 -4.88 17.67 13.38
C LYS A 6 -3.64 16.80 13.54
N ILE A 7 -3.18 16.59 14.78
CA ILE A 7 -2.00 15.79 15.07
C ILE A 7 -2.21 14.33 14.66
N THR A 8 -3.35 13.73 15.02
CA THR A 8 -3.65 12.34 14.63
C THR A 8 -3.79 12.18 13.12
N GLY A 9 -4.36 13.16 12.41
CA GLY A 9 -4.43 13.15 10.96
C GLY A 9 -3.05 13.18 10.30
N ILE A 10 -2.17 14.07 10.75
CA ILE A 10 -0.79 14.18 10.23
C ILE A 10 -0.01 12.88 10.51
N ALA A 11 -0.08 12.37 11.75
CA ALA A 11 0.59 11.13 12.12
C ALA A 11 0.08 9.93 11.31
N GLY A 12 -1.24 9.84 11.09
CA GLY A 12 -1.84 8.78 10.28
C GLY A 12 -1.37 8.81 8.83
N ILE A 13 -1.38 9.99 8.19
CA ILE A 13 -0.91 10.15 6.82
C ILE A 13 0.58 9.80 6.71
N ALA A 14 1.41 10.22 7.68
CA ALA A 14 2.83 9.91 7.69
C ALA A 14 3.10 8.40 7.80
N LEU A 15 2.35 7.70 8.66
CA LEU A 15 2.44 6.24 8.80
C LEU A 15 2.00 5.51 7.52
N LEU A 16 0.91 5.95 6.90
CA LEU A 16 0.44 5.42 5.61
C LEU A 16 1.48 5.62 4.51
N ALA A 17 2.03 6.81 4.39
CA ALA A 17 3.08 7.11 3.41
C ALA A 17 4.34 6.24 3.63
N TYR A 18 4.75 6.07 4.88
CA TYR A 18 5.88 5.19 5.22
C TYR A 18 5.60 3.73 4.83
N ALA A 19 4.42 3.20 5.13
CA ALA A 19 4.03 1.85 4.75
C ALA A 19 4.07 1.65 3.22
N HIS A 20 3.62 2.65 2.45
CA HIS A 20 3.70 2.63 0.98
C HIS A 20 5.13 2.59 0.47
N ILE A 21 6.01 3.42 1.04
CA ILE A 21 7.44 3.43 0.67
C ILE A 21 8.08 2.07 0.93
N GLU A 22 7.77 1.44 2.07
CA GLU A 22 8.32 0.14 2.43
C GLU A 22 7.83 -0.97 1.50
N VAL A 23 6.54 -1.00 1.17
CA VAL A 23 5.98 -1.97 0.21
C VAL A 23 6.59 -1.76 -1.19
N LEU A 24 6.72 -0.51 -1.64
CA LEU A 24 7.35 -0.18 -2.92
C LEU A 24 8.81 -0.61 -2.98
N ARG A 25 9.58 -0.36 -1.92
CA ARG A 25 10.98 -0.78 -1.83
C ARG A 25 11.11 -2.30 -1.93
N ASN A 26 10.26 -3.04 -1.23
CA ASN A 26 10.24 -4.50 -1.30
C ASN A 26 9.84 -5.00 -2.69
N TYR A 27 8.86 -4.36 -3.34
CA TYR A 27 8.48 -4.68 -4.71
C TYR A 27 9.63 -4.45 -5.70
N LEU A 28 10.34 -3.31 -5.61
CA LEU A 28 11.50 -3.01 -6.44
C LEU A 28 12.63 -4.02 -6.23
N GLN A 29 12.84 -4.48 -4.99
CA GLN A 29 13.81 -5.52 -4.69
C GLN A 29 13.43 -6.83 -5.39
N ILE A 30 12.17 -7.25 -5.34
CA ILE A 30 11.68 -8.45 -6.06
C ILE A 30 11.83 -8.28 -7.57
N MET A 31 11.48 -7.12 -8.12
CA MET A 31 11.65 -6.83 -9.55
C MET A 31 13.10 -6.87 -10.02
N ASN A 32 14.03 -6.35 -9.21
CA ASN A 32 15.45 -6.42 -9.53
C ASN A 32 15.95 -7.87 -9.51
N PHE A 33 15.42 -8.69 -8.59
CA PHE A 33 15.65 -10.13 -8.65
C PHE A 33 15.06 -10.71 -9.92
N SER A 34 13.78 -10.49 -10.24
CA SER A 34 13.15 -11.08 -11.42
C SER A 34 13.77 -10.63 -12.75
N GLY A 35 14.31 -9.40 -12.84
CA GLY A 35 15.09 -8.93 -13.98
C GLY A 35 16.43 -9.65 -14.14
N ALA A 36 17.04 -10.08 -13.02
CA ALA A 36 18.19 -10.99 -13.04
C ALA A 36 17.81 -12.44 -13.35
N TRP A 37 16.51 -12.77 -13.32
CA TRP A 37 15.99 -14.11 -13.58
C TRP A 37 15.71 -14.26 -15.07
N HIS A 38 16.81 -14.26 -15.81
CA HIS A 38 16.85 -14.65 -17.20
C HIS A 38 16.53 -16.16 -17.33
N LYS A 39 16.37 -16.63 -18.58
CA LYS A 39 15.84 -17.91 -19.08
C LYS A 39 16.29 -19.23 -18.39
N ASP A 40 17.22 -19.16 -17.44
CA ASP A 40 17.91 -20.29 -16.82
C ASP A 40 17.47 -20.60 -15.38
N ILE A 41 16.43 -19.93 -14.86
CA ILE A 41 15.89 -20.29 -13.54
C ILE A 41 15.05 -21.56 -13.62
N GLU A 42 15.37 -22.54 -12.78
CA GLU A 42 14.55 -23.74 -12.63
C GLU A 42 13.19 -23.36 -12.02
N GLN A 43 12.13 -23.99 -12.52
CA GLN A 43 10.75 -23.69 -12.13
C GLN A 43 10.51 -23.74 -10.62
N GLU A 44 11.25 -24.58 -9.88
CA GLU A 44 11.19 -24.67 -8.43
C GLU A 44 11.59 -23.37 -7.71
N TRP A 45 12.62 -22.68 -8.18
CA TRP A 45 13.06 -21.40 -7.61
C TRP A 45 12.03 -20.31 -7.91
N PHE A 46 11.46 -20.31 -9.12
CA PHE A 46 10.39 -19.37 -9.46
C PHE A 46 9.18 -19.51 -8.51
N VAL A 47 8.72 -20.74 -8.26
CA VAL A 47 7.60 -21.01 -7.34
C VAL A 47 7.97 -20.64 -5.89
N TYR A 48 9.15 -21.03 -5.43
CA TYR A 48 9.64 -20.72 -4.08
C TYR A 48 9.60 -19.22 -3.79
N TYR A 49 10.06 -18.40 -4.73
CA TYR A 49 10.07 -16.97 -4.52
C TYR A 49 8.70 -16.31 -4.67
N ILE A 50 7.82 -16.80 -5.55
CA ILE A 50 6.43 -16.30 -5.56
C ILE A 50 5.77 -16.57 -4.21
N ASP A 51 5.91 -17.79 -3.68
CA ASP A 51 5.35 -18.18 -2.39
C ASP A 51 5.93 -17.32 -1.25
N LYS A 52 7.25 -17.14 -1.23
CA LYS A 52 7.93 -16.29 -0.24
C LYS A 52 7.47 -14.84 -0.27
N ASN A 53 7.11 -14.32 -1.44
CA ASN A 53 6.71 -12.93 -1.63
C ASN A 53 5.17 -12.74 -1.66
N ILE A 54 4.37 -13.79 -1.49
CA ILE A 54 2.90 -13.68 -1.53
C ILE A 54 2.36 -12.79 -0.43
N ASN A 55 3.02 -12.77 0.73
CA ASN A 55 2.68 -11.87 1.84
C ASN A 55 2.87 -10.40 1.46
N LEU A 56 3.90 -10.08 0.65
CA LEU A 56 4.15 -8.72 0.15
C LEU A 56 3.09 -8.30 -0.87
N PHE A 57 2.66 -9.24 -1.73
CA PHE A 57 1.54 -9.01 -2.64
C PHE A 57 0.25 -8.67 -1.86
N TRP A 58 -0.07 -9.43 -0.82
CA TRP A 58 -1.22 -9.15 0.03
C TRP A 58 -1.09 -7.86 0.83
N ALA A 59 0.10 -7.54 1.34
CA ALA A 59 0.37 -6.30 2.04
C ALA A 59 0.05 -5.07 1.16
N TYR A 60 0.46 -5.09 -0.12
CA TYR A 60 0.12 -4.05 -1.08
C TYR A 60 -1.39 -3.91 -1.29
N HIS A 61 -2.11 -5.02 -1.45
CA HIS A 61 -3.56 -5.02 -1.69
C HIS A 61 -4.34 -4.51 -0.48
N ILE A 62 -3.94 -4.92 0.73
CA ILE A 62 -4.54 -4.43 1.98
C ILE A 62 -4.30 -2.93 2.12
N LEU A 63 -3.07 -2.46 1.86
CA LEU A 63 -2.74 -1.03 1.96
C LEU A 63 -3.54 -0.19 0.95
N SER A 64 -3.65 -0.66 -0.29
CA SER A 64 -4.46 -0.03 -1.34
C SER A 64 -5.96 -0.01 -0.97
N PHE A 65 -6.45 -1.08 -0.32
CA PHE A 65 -7.84 -1.14 0.16
C PHE A 65 -8.10 -0.14 1.29
N ILE A 66 -7.14 0.04 2.20
CA ILE A 66 -7.21 1.06 3.26
C ILE A 66 -7.29 2.46 2.64
N ASP A 67 -6.46 2.76 1.64
CA ASP A 67 -6.52 4.04 0.93
C ASP A 67 -7.89 4.28 0.28
N LEU A 68 -8.44 3.26 -0.36
CA LEU A 68 -9.76 3.32 -1.00
C LEU A 68 -10.85 3.63 0.03
N ILE A 69 -10.82 2.99 1.20
CA ILE A 69 -11.74 3.30 2.30
C ILE A 69 -11.58 4.75 2.76
N ILE A 70 -10.35 5.22 2.93
CA ILE A 70 -10.07 6.60 3.36
C ILE A 70 -10.61 7.61 2.33
N ILE A 71 -10.39 7.38 1.04
CA ILE A 71 -10.88 8.23 -0.05
C ILE A 71 -12.41 8.25 -0.07
N LEU A 72 -13.06 7.08 0.00
CA LEU A 72 -14.52 6.98 0.05
C LEU A 72 -15.09 7.72 1.26
N PHE A 73 -14.46 7.55 2.43
CA PHE A 73 -14.85 8.27 3.64
C PHE A 73 -14.78 9.79 3.45
N PHE A 74 -13.66 10.30 2.91
CA PHE A 74 -13.52 11.72 2.62
C PHE A 74 -14.55 12.20 1.59
N PHE A 75 -14.80 11.42 0.54
CA PHE A 75 -15.80 11.73 -0.47
C PHE A 75 -17.19 11.88 0.15
N ILE A 76 -17.62 10.92 0.99
CA ILE A 76 -18.90 10.98 1.71
C ILE A 76 -18.95 12.21 2.64
N CYS A 77 -17.86 12.49 3.37
CA CYS A 77 -17.78 13.64 4.26
C CYS A 77 -17.90 14.98 3.50
N PHE A 78 -17.23 15.11 2.36
CA PHE A 78 -17.30 16.31 1.52
C PHE A 78 -18.67 16.45 0.84
N TRP A 79 -19.24 15.35 0.33
CA TRP A 79 -20.57 15.33 -0.27
C TRP A 79 -21.66 15.78 0.70
N ARG A 80 -21.66 15.23 1.93
CA ARG A 80 -22.59 15.63 3.00
C ARG A 80 -22.47 17.10 3.40
N LYS A 81 -21.29 17.69 3.23
CA LYS A 81 -21.05 19.11 3.54
C LYS A 81 -21.52 20.02 2.40
N GLY A 82 -21.49 19.55 1.16
CA GLY A 82 -22.01 20.25 -0.02
C GLY A 82 -23.54 20.26 -0.12
N GLY A 83 -24.23 19.22 0.35
CA GLY A 83 -25.71 19.13 0.33
C GLY A 83 -26.44 19.87 1.45
N LYS A 84 -25.73 20.58 2.35
CA LYS A 84 -26.30 21.41 3.41
C LYS A 84 -26.35 22.91 3.05
N ARG A 85 -26.43 23.22 1.75
CA ARG A 85 -26.76 24.56 1.24
C ARG A 85 -28.08 24.50 0.51
#